data_AF-A0A8T1I9C9-F1
#
_entry.id   AF-A0A8T1I9C9-F1
#
_cell.length_a   1.000
_cell.length_b   1.000
_cell.length_c   1.000
_cell.angle_alpha   90.00
_cell.angle_beta   90.00
_cell.angle_gamma   90.00
#
_symmetry.space_group_name_H-M   'P 1'
#
loop_
_entity.id
_entity.type
_entity.pdbx_description
1 polymer ?
#
loop_
_entity_poly.entity_id
_entity_poly.type
_entity_poly.pdbx_seq_one_letter_code
_entity_poly.pdbx_strand_id
1 'polypeptide(L)'
;MDVNVDFVQKIYFTVKNSETYREFFSGKKVVIVLDNAPAHNQTEARLEQKLGEHSDLVLLGVGPYSPMLNLIEVRCCFSVFKSKVKTYLSDHRQRMFNQGAFPTMSEARMSLLEDAANASIGCMHRHLVVSMALHCQRAVADALKMEDVQYGT
;
A
#
# COMPACT_ATOMS: atom_id res chain seq x y z
N MET A 1 -11.18 12.71 -9.70
CA MET A 1 -11.73 11.62 -8.86
C MET A 1 -11.64 10.26 -9.55
N ASP A 2 -11.60 10.17 -10.88
CA ASP A 2 -11.41 8.88 -11.58
C ASP A 2 -10.00 8.28 -11.48
N VAL A 3 -9.03 9.10 -11.05
CA VAL A 3 -7.63 8.71 -10.82
C VAL A 3 -7.52 7.49 -9.87
N ASN A 4 -8.35 7.41 -8.83
CA ASN A 4 -8.30 6.29 -7.88
C ASN A 4 -8.79 4.99 -8.53
N VAL A 5 -9.85 5.07 -9.32
CA VAL A 5 -10.42 3.92 -10.06
C VAL A 5 -9.43 3.43 -11.11
N ASP A 6 -8.83 4.35 -11.86
CA ASP A 6 -7.78 4.04 -12.85
C ASP A 6 -6.57 3.38 -12.19
N PHE A 7 -6.18 3.86 -11.01
CA PHE A 7 -5.06 3.30 -10.27
C PHE A 7 -5.35 1.87 -9.79
N VAL A 8 -6.52 1.62 -9.20
CA VAL A 8 -6.96 0.28 -8.77
C VAL A 8 -7.04 -0.67 -9.96
N GLN A 9 -7.59 -0.21 -11.08
CA GLN A 9 -7.66 -0.99 -12.32
C GLN A 9 -6.25 -1.33 -12.86
N LYS A 10 -5.32 -0.38 -12.81
CA LYS A 10 -3.92 -0.61 -13.19
C LYS A 10 -3.25 -1.64 -12.29
N ILE A 11 -3.49 -1.59 -10.98
CA ILE A 11 -2.99 -2.61 -10.03
C ILE A 11 -3.55 -3.98 -10.42
N TYR A 12 -4.86 -4.09 -10.65
CA TYR A 12 -5.50 -5.35 -11.02
C TYR A 12 -4.88 -5.97 -12.28
N PHE A 13 -4.71 -5.20 -13.35
CA PHE A 13 -4.07 -5.71 -14.57
C PHE A 13 -2.59 -6.06 -14.36
N THR A 14 -1.86 -5.27 -13.58
CA THR A 14 -0.46 -5.56 -13.25
C THR A 14 -0.33 -6.89 -12.51
N VAL A 15 -1.22 -7.14 -11.55
CA VAL A 15 -1.27 -8.41 -10.80
C VAL A 15 -1.64 -9.58 -11.73
N LYS A 16 -2.71 -9.45 -12.53
CA LYS A 16 -3.12 -10.51 -13.48
C LYS A 16 -2.03 -10.84 -14.51
N ASN A 17 -1.24 -9.85 -14.93
CA ASN A 17 -0.14 -10.03 -15.88
C ASN A 17 1.16 -10.54 -15.24
N SER A 18 1.25 -10.56 -13.91
CA SER A 18 2.42 -11.10 -13.20
C SER A 18 2.58 -12.59 -13.46
N GLU A 19 3.82 -13.03 -13.67
CA GLU A 19 4.18 -14.45 -13.81
C GLU A 19 3.71 -15.27 -12.61
N THR A 20 3.91 -14.74 -11.40
CA THR A 20 3.47 -15.39 -10.16
C THR A 20 1.96 -15.63 -10.13
N TYR A 21 1.16 -14.68 -10.60
CA TYR A 21 -0.29 -14.86 -10.66
C TYR A 21 -0.66 -15.91 -11.72
N ARG A 22 -0.07 -15.82 -12.91
CA ARG A 22 -0.35 -16.74 -14.03
C ARG A 22 0.03 -18.18 -13.71
N GLU A 23 1.12 -18.39 -12.98
CA GLU A 23 1.63 -19.73 -12.63
C GLU A 23 0.91 -20.35 -11.43
N PHE A 24 0.66 -19.56 -10.36
CA PHE A 24 0.22 -20.12 -9.08
C PHE A 24 -1.21 -19.73 -8.67
N PHE A 25 -1.78 -18.67 -9.26
CA PHE A 25 -3.06 -18.09 -8.84
C PHE A 25 -4.06 -17.90 -9.98
N SER A 26 -3.83 -18.53 -11.14
CA SER A 26 -4.74 -18.47 -12.28
C SER A 26 -6.13 -18.96 -11.89
N GLY A 27 -7.17 -18.18 -12.22
CA GLY A 27 -8.56 -18.45 -11.87
C GLY A 27 -8.94 -18.13 -10.41
N LYS A 28 -8.02 -17.58 -9.59
CA LYS A 28 -8.35 -17.09 -8.23
C LYS A 28 -8.80 -15.62 -8.26
N LYS A 29 -9.69 -15.26 -7.35
CA LYS A 29 -10.11 -13.87 -7.16
C LYS A 29 -8.95 -13.01 -6.66
N VAL A 30 -8.85 -11.80 -7.20
CA VAL A 30 -7.90 -10.78 -6.73
C VAL A 30 -8.62 -9.92 -5.71
N VAL A 31 -8.12 -9.87 -4.47
CA VAL A 31 -8.71 -9.05 -3.42
C VAL A 31 -7.83 -7.82 -3.20
N ILE A 32 -8.41 -6.63 -3.28
CA ILE A 32 -7.75 -5.35 -2.96
C ILE A 32 -8.36 -4.83 -1.67
N VAL A 33 -7.52 -4.57 -0.67
CA VAL A 33 -7.95 -4.07 0.64
C VAL A 33 -7.72 -2.57 0.71
N LEU A 34 -8.76 -1.81 1.06
CA LEU A 34 -8.70 -0.35 1.24
C LEU A 34 -9.14 0.04 2.64
N ASP A 35 -8.56 1.10 3.18
CA ASP A 35 -9.04 1.75 4.40
C ASP A 35 -10.27 2.63 4.12
N ASN A 36 -10.95 3.03 5.19
CA ASN A 36 -12.19 3.81 5.13
C ASN A 36 -11.96 5.33 4.88
N ALA A 37 -10.92 5.70 4.14
CA ALA A 37 -10.66 7.09 3.80
C ALA A 37 -11.78 7.65 2.88
N PRO A 38 -12.21 8.92 3.02
CA PRO A 38 -13.26 9.50 2.18
C PRO A 38 -13.00 9.40 0.67
N ALA A 39 -11.72 9.36 0.28
CA ALA A 39 -11.29 9.18 -1.11
C ALA A 39 -11.61 7.78 -1.67
N HIS A 40 -11.88 6.79 -0.82
CA HIS A 40 -12.15 5.40 -1.19
C HIS A 40 -13.65 5.07 -1.21
N ASN A 41 -14.50 5.85 -0.53
CA ASN A 41 -15.95 5.61 -0.39
C ASN A 41 -16.72 5.47 -1.72
N GLN A 42 -16.22 6.02 -2.83
CA GLN A 42 -16.85 5.91 -4.15
C GLN A 42 -16.10 4.95 -5.09
N THR A 43 -15.00 4.36 -4.64
CA THR A 43 -14.15 3.54 -5.51
C THR A 43 -14.84 2.24 -5.87
N GLU A 44 -15.51 1.58 -4.92
CA GLU A 44 -16.23 0.31 -5.14
C GLU A 44 -17.31 0.43 -6.23
N ALA A 45 -18.29 1.32 -6.02
CA ALA A 45 -19.40 1.52 -6.96
C ALA A 45 -18.93 1.95 -8.37
N ARG A 46 -17.87 2.75 -8.46
CA ARG A 46 -17.30 3.18 -9.76
C ARG A 46 -16.47 2.08 -10.43
N LEU A 47 -15.83 1.21 -9.66
CA LEU A 47 -15.06 0.09 -10.17
C LEU A 47 -16.00 -0.96 -10.78
N GLU A 48 -17.12 -1.25 -10.11
CA GLU A 48 -18.18 -2.14 -10.62
C GLU A 48 -18.76 -1.62 -11.95
N GLN A 49 -19.01 -0.30 -12.05
CA GLN A 49 -19.45 0.33 -13.30
C GLN A 49 -18.43 0.23 -14.44
N LYS A 50 -17.12 0.14 -14.11
CA LYS A 50 -16.03 0.22 -15.10
C LYS A 50 -15.50 -1.15 -15.53
N LEU A 51 -15.43 -2.11 -14.61
CA LEU A 51 -14.98 -3.48 -14.87
C LEU A 51 -16.12 -4.47 -15.14
N GLY A 52 -17.37 -4.09 -14.82
CA GLY A 52 -18.56 -4.93 -14.96
C GLY A 52 -18.72 -5.94 -13.81
N GLU A 53 -19.96 -6.43 -13.61
CA GLU A 53 -20.35 -7.37 -12.54
C GLU A 53 -19.60 -8.72 -12.56
N HIS A 54 -18.85 -9.04 -13.61
CA HIS A 54 -18.17 -10.32 -13.81
C HIS A 54 -16.65 -10.30 -13.63
N SER A 55 -16.09 -9.25 -13.02
CA SER A 55 -14.66 -9.25 -12.71
C SER A 55 -14.35 -10.13 -11.49
N ASP A 56 -13.26 -10.91 -11.54
CA ASP A 56 -12.72 -11.67 -10.40
C ASP A 56 -12.14 -10.77 -9.28
N LEU A 57 -12.40 -9.46 -9.35
CA LEU A 57 -11.86 -8.45 -8.48
C LEU A 57 -12.82 -8.22 -7.31
N VAL A 58 -12.30 -8.35 -6.10
CA VAL A 58 -13.05 -8.08 -4.86
C VAL A 58 -12.39 -6.91 -4.16
N LEU A 59 -13.17 -5.88 -3.86
CA LEU A 59 -12.73 -4.79 -3.00
C LEU A 59 -13.15 -5.10 -1.57
N LEU A 60 -12.22 -5.03 -0.62
CA LEU A 60 -12.50 -5.23 0.79
C LEU A 60 -12.26 -3.92 1.55
N GLY A 61 -13.34 -3.31 2.00
CA GLY A 61 -13.29 -2.15 2.89
C GLY A 61 -12.99 -2.58 4.32
N VAL A 62 -11.96 -2.00 4.93
CA VAL A 62 -11.66 -2.20 6.35
C VAL A 62 -12.54 -1.25 7.17
N GLY A 63 -13.04 -1.73 8.31
CA GLY A 63 -13.83 -0.90 9.24
C GLY A 63 -13.05 0.33 9.74
N PRO A 64 -13.76 1.40 10.17
CA PRO A 64 -13.12 2.59 10.73
C PRO A 64 -12.14 2.24 11.86
N TYR A 65 -11.05 2.99 11.96
CA TYR A 65 -10.07 2.88 13.05
C TYR A 65 -9.49 1.47 13.27
N SER A 66 -9.39 0.67 12.20
CA SER A 66 -8.85 -0.70 12.26
C SER A 66 -7.54 -0.85 11.47
N PRO A 67 -6.50 -0.04 11.76
CA PRO A 67 -5.22 -0.12 11.08
C PRO A 67 -4.48 -1.44 11.34
N MET A 68 -4.93 -2.21 12.34
CA MET A 68 -4.46 -3.57 12.65
C MET A 68 -4.93 -4.63 11.65
N LEU A 69 -5.88 -4.28 10.77
CA LEU A 69 -6.44 -5.16 9.75
C LEU A 69 -6.03 -4.76 8.32
N ASN A 70 -5.30 -3.64 8.16
CA ASN A 70 -4.81 -3.17 6.87
C ASN A 70 -3.32 -3.50 6.70
N LEU A 71 -2.97 -4.47 5.85
CA LEU A 71 -1.59 -4.91 5.58
C LEU A 71 -0.56 -3.78 5.34
N ILE A 72 -0.98 -2.64 4.80
CA ILE A 72 -0.10 -1.50 4.54
C ILE A 72 0.21 -0.73 5.83
N GLU A 73 -0.77 -0.61 6.73
CA GLU A 73 -0.65 0.09 8.01
C GLU A 73 -0.20 -0.83 9.16
N VAL A 74 -0.53 -2.12 9.10
CA VAL A 74 -0.16 -3.12 10.09
C VAL A 74 1.36 -3.24 10.16
N ARG A 75 1.90 -3.02 11.37
CA ARG A 75 3.28 -3.23 11.83
C ARG A 75 4.23 -3.88 10.83
N CYS A 76 4.84 -3.11 9.93
CA CYS A 76 6.29 -3.11 9.59
C CYS A 76 6.55 -2.63 8.16
N CYS A 77 5.71 -2.92 7.15
CA CYS A 77 6.05 -2.57 5.76
C CYS A 77 6.29 -1.07 5.58
N PHE A 78 5.29 -0.24 5.92
CA PHE A 78 5.45 1.20 5.78
C PHE A 78 6.41 1.80 6.81
N SER A 79 6.57 1.19 7.99
CA SER A 79 7.53 1.65 9.01
C SER A 79 8.98 1.39 8.61
N VAL A 80 9.29 0.19 8.12
CA VAL A 80 10.60 -0.22 7.58
C VAL A 80 10.93 0.64 6.38
N PHE A 81 9.98 0.83 5.46
CA PHE A 81 10.14 1.72 4.32
C PHE A 81 10.44 3.17 4.78
N LYS A 82 9.62 3.72 5.69
CA LYS A 82 9.87 5.06 6.26
C LYS A 82 11.23 5.16 6.93
N SER A 83 11.68 4.12 7.64
CA SER A 83 12.99 4.09 8.29
C SER A 83 14.11 4.18 7.24
N LYS A 84 14.02 3.41 6.15
CA LYS A 84 14.99 3.47 5.04
C LYS A 84 14.97 4.81 4.32
N VAL A 85 13.79 5.37 4.05
CA VAL A 85 13.65 6.71 3.48
C VAL A 85 14.30 7.75 4.41
N LYS A 86 14.05 7.68 5.72
CA LYS A 86 14.68 8.58 6.70
C LYS A 86 16.20 8.46 6.73
N THR A 87 16.74 7.24 6.64
CA THR A 87 18.20 7.02 6.52
C THR A 87 18.74 7.69 5.26
N TYR A 88 18.11 7.44 4.11
CA TYR A 88 18.52 8.06 2.84
C TYR A 88 18.48 9.60 2.90
N LEU A 89 17.43 10.17 3.50
CA LEU A 89 17.31 11.62 3.69
C LEU A 89 18.37 12.18 4.65
N SER A 90 18.75 11.41 5.67
CA SER A 90 19.83 11.78 6.58
C SER A 90 21.18 11.83 5.85
N ASP A 91 21.45 10.85 5.00
CA ASP A 91 22.70 10.79 4.21
C ASP A 91 22.75 11.93 3.17
N HIS A 92 21.60 12.30 2.61
CA HIS A 92 21.47 13.35 1.60
C HIS A 92 20.99 14.69 2.18
N ARG A 93 21.25 14.95 3.47
CA ARG A 93 20.72 16.11 4.19
C ARG A 93 21.00 17.46 3.52
N GLN A 94 22.13 17.59 2.83
CA GLN A 94 22.48 18.80 2.09
C GLN A 94 21.48 19.12 0.96
N ARG A 95 20.92 18.11 0.29
CA ARG A 95 19.91 18.28 -0.77
C ARG A 95 18.58 18.82 -0.24
N MET A 96 18.31 18.72 1.07
CA MET A 96 17.08 19.27 1.66
C MET A 96 17.10 20.81 1.78
N PHE A 97 18.30 21.40 1.84
CA PHE A 97 18.50 22.85 2.00
C PHE A 97 18.95 23.54 0.72
N ASN A 98 19.35 22.76 -0.29
CA ASN A 98 19.84 23.29 -1.57
C ASN A 98 18.77 23.17 -2.66
N GLN A 99 18.37 24.30 -3.23
CA GLN A 99 17.45 24.34 -4.36
C GLN A 99 18.05 23.72 -5.64
N GLY A 100 19.38 23.82 -5.79
CA GLY A 100 20.07 23.32 -6.98
C GLY A 100 19.54 23.97 -8.25
N ALA A 101 19.24 23.13 -9.26
CA ALA A 101 18.71 23.57 -10.55
C ALA A 101 17.17 23.61 -10.62
N PHE A 102 16.46 23.33 -9.51
CA PHE A 102 15.00 23.28 -9.51
C PHE A 102 14.36 24.67 -9.40
N PRO A 103 13.18 24.91 -10.01
CA PRO A 103 12.49 26.20 -9.94
C PRO A 103 12.10 26.60 -8.51
N THR A 104 11.79 25.63 -7.65
CA THR A 104 11.43 25.87 -6.25
C THR A 104 12.09 24.88 -5.28
N MET A 105 12.23 25.31 -4.02
CA MET A 105 12.65 24.42 -2.92
C MET A 105 11.70 23.23 -2.71
N SER A 106 10.40 23.41 -3.00
CA SER A 106 9.42 22.34 -2.89
C SER A 106 9.67 21.24 -3.92
N GLU A 107 9.92 21.60 -5.19
CA GLU A 107 10.22 20.64 -6.25
C GLU A 107 11.54 19.90 -6.00
N ALA A 108 12.59 20.60 -5.56
CA ALA A 108 13.85 19.97 -5.17
C ALA A 108 13.65 18.90 -4.08
N ARG A 109 12.79 19.18 -3.10
CA ARG A 109 12.47 18.25 -2.01
C ARG A 109 11.56 17.11 -2.46
N MET A 110 10.59 17.36 -3.35
CA MET A 110 9.76 16.30 -3.94
C MET A 110 10.62 15.32 -4.74
N SER A 111 11.52 15.82 -5.59
CA SER A 111 12.47 14.98 -6.33
C SER A 111 13.37 14.15 -5.39
N LEU A 112 13.87 14.76 -4.32
CA LEU A 112 14.64 14.02 -3.31
C LEU A 112 13.81 12.92 -2.62
N LEU A 113 12.53 13.17 -2.36
CA LEU A 113 11.63 12.17 -1.78
C LEU A 113 11.34 11.03 -2.75
N GLU A 114 11.16 11.31 -4.03
CA GLU A 114 11.02 10.29 -5.07
C GLU A 114 12.28 9.43 -5.19
N ASP A 115 13.46 10.05 -5.21
CA ASP A 115 14.74 9.33 -5.20
C ASP A 115 14.86 8.44 -3.96
N ALA A 116 14.54 8.98 -2.78
CA ALA A 116 14.58 8.24 -1.53
C ALA A 116 13.61 7.06 -1.53
N ALA A 117 12.40 7.25 -2.07
CA ALA A 117 11.41 6.19 -2.22
C ALA A 117 11.89 5.10 -3.16
N ASN A 118 12.43 5.46 -4.33
CA ASN A 118 12.95 4.51 -5.32
C ASN A 118 14.17 3.73 -4.79
N ALA A 119 15.07 4.38 -4.06
CA ALA A 119 16.19 3.70 -3.41
C ALA A 119 15.74 2.77 -2.27
N SER A 120 14.64 3.12 -1.59
CA SER A 120 14.16 2.40 -0.41
C SER A 120 13.16 1.29 -0.72
N ILE A 121 12.47 1.33 -1.86
CA ILE A 121 11.40 0.36 -2.20
C ILE A 121 11.89 -1.09 -2.19
N GLY A 122 13.18 -1.29 -2.47
CA GLY A 122 13.84 -2.59 -2.42
C GLY A 122 13.82 -3.27 -1.04
N CYS A 123 13.51 -2.55 0.05
CA CYS A 123 13.38 -3.16 1.38
C CYS A 123 12.13 -4.06 1.52
N MET A 124 11.19 -3.97 0.58
CA MET A 124 9.94 -4.74 0.57
C MET A 124 10.17 -6.16 0.03
N HIS A 125 10.89 -6.99 0.80
CA HIS A 125 11.15 -8.38 0.42
C HIS A 125 9.96 -9.30 0.72
N ARG A 126 9.88 -10.43 0.00
CA ARG A 126 8.82 -11.45 0.16
C ARG A 126 8.65 -11.90 1.61
N HIS A 127 9.74 -12.10 2.36
CA HIS A 127 9.70 -12.50 3.76
C HIS A 127 8.99 -11.47 4.65
N LEU A 128 9.22 -10.19 4.41
CA LEU A 128 8.55 -9.11 5.14
C LEU A 128 7.04 -9.19 4.89
N VAL A 129 6.63 -9.24 3.62
CA VAL A 129 5.21 -9.31 3.21
C VAL A 129 4.51 -10.54 3.78
N VAL A 130 5.15 -11.72 3.76
CA VAL A 130 4.58 -12.95 4.33
C VAL A 130 4.43 -12.85 5.84
N SER A 131 5.44 -12.32 6.55
CA SER A 131 5.34 -12.08 7.99
C SER A 131 4.17 -11.16 8.32
N MET A 132 3.90 -10.15 7.47
CA MET A 132 2.79 -9.21 7.68
C MET A 132 1.43 -9.85 7.50
N ALA A 133 1.28 -10.71 6.49
CA ALA A 133 0.06 -11.47 6.30
C ALA A 133 -0.28 -12.33 7.51
N LEU A 134 0.73 -12.98 8.11
CA LEU A 134 0.55 -13.75 9.34
C LEU A 134 0.17 -12.88 10.54
N HIS A 135 0.72 -11.67 10.67
CA HIS A 135 0.32 -10.73 11.73
C HIS A 135 -1.12 -10.27 11.57
N CYS A 136 -1.53 -9.88 10.36
CA CYS A 136 -2.91 -9.48 10.07
C CYS A 136 -3.88 -10.64 10.38
N GLN A 137 -3.52 -11.87 10.00
CA GLN A 137 -4.33 -13.05 10.32
C GLN A 137 -4.55 -13.24 11.82
N ARG A 138 -3.52 -13.02 12.65
CA ARG A 138 -3.64 -13.09 14.11
C ARG A 138 -4.54 -11.98 14.64
N ALA A 139 -4.33 -10.74 14.19
CA ALA A 139 -5.17 -9.60 14.58
C ALA A 139 -6.65 -9.81 14.22
N VAL A 140 -6.94 -10.42 13.06
CA VAL A 140 -8.31 -10.83 12.69
C VAL A 140 -8.85 -11.87 13.66
N ALA A 141 -8.05 -12.89 14.02
CA ALA A 141 -8.48 -13.93 14.95
C ALA A 141 -8.78 -13.38 16.35
N ASP A 142 -7.96 -12.44 16.85
CA ASP A 142 -8.14 -11.79 18.14
C ASP A 142 -9.38 -10.88 18.11
N ALA A 143 -9.57 -10.11 17.03
CA ALA A 143 -10.76 -9.29 16.82
C ALA A 143 -12.05 -10.12 16.78
N LEU A 144 -12.03 -11.31 16.15
CA LEU A 144 -13.17 -12.22 16.13
C LEU A 144 -13.53 -12.77 17.52
N LYS A 145 -12.56 -12.87 18.42
CA LYS A 145 -12.76 -13.27 19.82
C LYS A 145 -13.12 -12.09 20.74
N MET A 146 -13.22 -10.88 20.20
CA MET A 146 -13.38 -9.64 20.97
C MET A 146 -12.23 -9.42 21.98
N GLU A 147 -11.03 -9.91 21.66
CA GLU A 147 -9.82 -9.65 22.44
C GLU A 147 -9.21 -8.30 22.04
N ASP A 148 -8.54 -7.64 22.99
CA ASP A 148 -7.87 -6.36 22.73
C ASP A 148 -6.70 -6.54 21.75
N VAL A 149 -6.85 -5.95 20.56
CA VAL A 149 -5.81 -5.99 19.53
C VAL A 149 -4.81 -4.85 19.75
N GLN A 150 -3.57 -5.20 20.11
CA GLN A 150 -2.52 -4.23 20.45
C GLN A 150 -1.96 -3.51 19.21
N TYR A 151 -2.12 -2.17 19.17
CA TYR A 151 -1.53 -1.30 18.16
C TYR A 151 -0.10 -0.87 18.53
N GLY A 152 0.90 -1.36 17.79
CA GLY A 152 2.29 -0.91 17.91
C GLY A 152 3.03 -1.46 19.15
N THR A 153 4.24 -1.97 18.92
CA THR A 153 5.28 -2.30 19.92
C THR A 153 6.58 -1.97 19.25
#